data_AF-A0A2V9PEG5-F1
#
_entry.id   AF-A0A2V9PEG5-F1
#
_cell.length_a   1.000
_cell.length_b   1.000
_cell.length_c   1.000
_cell.angle_alpha   90.00
_cell.angle_beta   90.00
_cell.angle_gamma   90.00
#
_symmetry.space_group_name_H-M   'P 1'
#
loop_
_entity.id
_entity.type
_entity.pdbx_description
1 polymer ?
#
loop_
_entity_poly.entity_id
_entity_poly.type
_entity_poly.pdbx_seq_one_letter_code
_entity_poly.pdbx_strand_id
1 'polypeptide(L)'
;MTTCGNVRLQEIRIAGKTFHVPSAEICGRTVVVTGKWIRTAQIKDEEVVEGVTVIDPESFITKLKESELKADVLTFAQRPPEITPKYDYHWEWNNWAAIRTTRFKEWWENLPQVSRKNVRRSARRGVLVKVTPFDDDLVKGVHRIYNGIRVRDGRLFWHYGEDVERVRQGLGTYLDRSDFIGAYWRDELIGFLKMVYVDRVATVFHILSMNEHYDKRPMNALIAKAAELCEQKGISHLIYGQFIYGNKRRSSLVEFKRRNGFEQVNFPRYYVPLTLRGEVFVRLRLYRGLSGLIPEPILQPLLSLRTWYYKKISTKLTLQHKKFAGVAQR
;
A
#
# COMPACT_ATOMS: atom_id res chain seq x y z
N MET A 1 -10.26 -24.51 25.95
CA MET A 1 -10.68 -23.22 26.53
C MET A 1 -9.84 -22.13 25.90
N THR A 2 -10.40 -21.41 24.91
CA THR A 2 -9.65 -20.35 24.21
C THR A 2 -9.82 -19.09 25.03
N THR A 3 -8.73 -18.56 25.58
CA THR A 3 -8.72 -17.31 26.35
C THR A 3 -9.38 -16.18 25.55
N CYS A 4 -10.47 -15.60 26.07
CA CYS A 4 -10.94 -14.30 25.60
C CYS A 4 -9.77 -13.31 25.70
N GLY A 5 -9.38 -12.71 24.58
CA GLY A 5 -8.18 -11.90 24.51
C GLY A 5 -8.30 -10.64 25.36
N ASN A 6 -7.52 -10.54 26.44
CA ASN A 6 -7.34 -9.28 27.17
C ASN A 6 -6.92 -8.18 26.19
N VAL A 7 -7.55 -7.01 26.29
CA VAL A 7 -7.23 -5.88 25.41
C VAL A 7 -5.82 -5.40 25.66
N ARG A 8 -5.05 -5.26 24.58
CA ARG A 8 -3.68 -4.74 24.59
C ARG A 8 -3.56 -3.58 23.62
N LEU A 9 -2.53 -2.76 23.79
CA LEU A 9 -2.16 -1.76 22.80
C LEU A 9 -1.27 -2.40 21.73
N GLN A 10 -1.66 -2.23 20.48
CA GLN A 10 -0.90 -2.68 19.32
C GLN A 10 -0.38 -1.48 18.54
N GLU A 11 0.91 -1.51 18.23
CA GLU A 11 1.50 -0.56 17.28
C GLU A 11 0.93 -0.81 15.88
N ILE A 12 0.42 0.25 15.26
CA ILE A 12 0.08 0.33 13.84
C ILE A 12 0.74 1.57 13.22
N ARG A 13 1.04 1.51 11.91
CA ARG A 13 1.64 2.64 11.18
C ARG A 13 0.70 3.10 10.07
N ILE A 14 0.32 4.38 10.11
CA ILE A 14 -0.55 4.99 9.10
C ILE A 14 0.15 6.23 8.57
N ALA A 15 0.47 6.23 7.28
CA ALA A 15 1.13 7.36 6.59
C ALA A 15 2.35 7.90 7.37
N GLY A 16 3.30 7.02 7.67
CA GLY A 16 4.56 7.35 8.37
C GLY A 16 4.42 7.64 9.87
N LYS A 17 3.21 7.64 10.43
CA LYS A 17 2.97 7.89 11.85
C LYS A 17 2.66 6.60 12.59
N THR A 18 3.32 6.44 13.73
CA THR A 18 3.05 5.35 14.68
C THR A 18 1.86 5.72 15.57
N PHE A 19 0.91 4.81 15.67
CA PHE A 19 -0.23 4.89 16.58
C PHE A 19 -0.28 3.62 17.43
N HIS A 20 -0.75 3.76 18.67
CA HIS A 20 -1.07 2.63 19.54
C HIS A 20 -2.57 2.54 19.64
N VAL A 21 -3.13 1.40 19.23
CA VAL A 21 -4.58 1.20 19.18
C VAL A 21 -4.98 -0.02 20.00
N PRO A 22 -6.20 -0.05 20.56
CA PRO A 22 -6.72 -1.24 21.22
C PRO A 22 -6.73 -2.43 20.27
N SER A 23 -6.37 -3.59 20.81
CA SER A 23 -6.27 -4.84 20.07
C SER A 23 -6.60 -6.05 20.94
N ALA A 24 -6.98 -7.15 20.30
CA ALA A 24 -7.16 -8.45 20.93
C ALA A 24 -6.92 -9.58 19.91
N GLU A 25 -6.56 -10.76 20.40
CA GLU A 25 -6.51 -11.97 19.60
C GLU A 25 -7.89 -12.60 19.49
N ILE A 26 -8.41 -12.69 18.27
CA ILE A 26 -9.73 -13.25 17.98
C ILE A 26 -9.57 -14.32 16.90
N CYS A 27 -9.89 -15.57 17.22
CA CYS A 27 -9.77 -16.72 16.31
C CYS A 27 -8.40 -16.81 15.59
N GLY A 28 -7.30 -16.54 16.30
CA GLY A 28 -5.93 -16.58 15.74
C GLY A 28 -5.57 -15.38 14.85
N ARG A 29 -6.35 -14.30 14.90
CA ARG A 29 -6.06 -13.02 14.24
C ARG A 29 -5.90 -11.92 15.27
N THR A 30 -4.84 -11.12 15.13
CA THR A 30 -4.73 -9.83 15.82
C THR A 30 -5.74 -8.86 15.23
N VAL A 31 -6.78 -8.53 15.98
CA VAL A 31 -7.78 -7.53 15.60
C VAL A 31 -7.42 -6.21 16.26
N VAL A 32 -7.41 -5.12 15.49
CA VAL A 32 -7.20 -3.77 15.98
C VAL A 32 -8.45 -2.92 15.79
N VAL A 33 -8.70 -2.00 16.70
CA VAL A 33 -9.82 -1.05 16.61
C VAL A 33 -9.31 0.34 16.32
N THR A 34 -9.81 0.94 15.24
CA THR A 34 -9.49 2.30 14.83
C THR A 34 -10.73 3.19 14.80
N GLY A 35 -10.53 4.51 14.67
CA GLY A 35 -11.62 5.49 14.66
C GLY A 35 -12.00 5.99 16.05
N LYS A 36 -12.32 7.29 16.13
CA LYS A 36 -12.75 7.95 17.37
C LYS A 36 -14.27 7.98 17.52
N TRP A 37 -14.98 8.24 16.43
CA TRP A 37 -16.44 8.38 16.42
C TRP A 37 -17.17 7.06 16.17
N ILE A 38 -16.67 6.28 15.22
CA ILE A 38 -17.15 4.92 14.94
C ILE A 38 -15.95 4.00 15.07
N ARG A 39 -16.02 3.10 16.04
CA ARG A 39 -14.94 2.17 16.35
C ARG A 39 -14.98 1.01 15.35
N THR A 40 -14.02 0.97 14.44
CA THR A 40 -13.97 -0.06 13.40
C THR A 40 -12.90 -1.10 13.74
N ALA A 41 -13.33 -2.33 13.98
CA ALA A 41 -12.48 -3.50 14.11
C ALA A 41 -12.03 -3.99 12.73
N GLN A 42 -10.74 -4.26 12.60
CA GLN A 42 -10.12 -4.79 11.38
C GLN A 42 -8.94 -5.71 11.74
N ILE A 43 -8.62 -6.65 10.86
CA ILE A 43 -7.44 -7.51 11.03
C ILE A 43 -6.19 -6.65 10.81
N LYS A 44 -5.23 -6.73 11.74
CA LYS A 44 -3.95 -6.02 11.60
C LYS A 44 -3.23 -6.52 10.34
N ASP A 45 -2.75 -5.58 9.52
CA ASP A 45 -1.98 -5.86 8.31
C ASP A 45 -2.66 -6.90 7.39
N GLU A 46 -4.00 -6.83 7.29
CA GLU A 46 -4.86 -7.78 6.58
C GLU A 46 -4.37 -8.17 5.18
N GLU A 47 -3.75 -7.22 4.47
CA GLU A 47 -3.19 -7.37 3.13
C GLU A 47 -2.12 -8.46 3.04
N VAL A 48 -1.45 -8.76 4.16
CA VAL A 48 -0.37 -9.74 4.24
C VAL A 48 -0.57 -10.85 5.26
N VAL A 49 -1.81 -11.06 5.66
CA VAL A 49 -2.19 -12.20 6.49
C VAL A 49 -2.23 -13.46 5.62
N GLU A 50 -1.73 -14.58 6.14
CA GLU A 50 -1.76 -15.88 5.43
C GLU A 50 -3.12 -16.59 5.60
N GLY A 51 -3.52 -17.31 4.55
CA GLY A 51 -4.77 -18.06 4.50
C GLY A 51 -6.03 -17.19 4.46
N VAL A 52 -7.16 -17.80 4.77
CA VAL A 52 -8.48 -17.14 4.74
C VAL A 52 -8.58 -16.11 5.87
N THR A 53 -8.83 -14.85 5.52
CA THR A 53 -8.83 -13.71 6.48
C THR A 53 -9.69 -14.00 7.71
N VAL A 54 -10.95 -14.41 7.49
CA VAL A 54 -11.92 -14.83 8.50
C VAL A 54 -12.57 -16.13 8.00
N ILE A 55 -12.28 -17.23 8.68
CA ILE A 55 -12.72 -18.59 8.29
C ILE A 55 -14.22 -18.78 8.57
N ASP A 56 -14.64 -18.44 9.79
CA ASP A 56 -16.03 -18.53 10.25
C ASP A 56 -16.43 -17.16 10.82
N PRO A 57 -17.12 -16.33 10.04
CA PRO A 57 -17.56 -15.01 10.49
C PRO A 57 -18.46 -15.04 11.72
N GLU A 58 -19.35 -16.03 11.85
CA GLU A 58 -20.29 -16.09 12.97
C GLU A 58 -19.54 -16.31 14.28
N SER A 59 -18.66 -17.30 14.33
CA SER A 59 -17.80 -17.54 15.49
C SER A 59 -16.88 -16.35 15.77
N PHE A 60 -16.33 -15.72 14.71
CA PHE A 60 -15.47 -14.55 14.84
C PHE A 60 -16.21 -13.36 15.47
N ILE A 61 -17.43 -13.08 15.01
CA ILE A 61 -18.27 -11.99 15.53
C ILE A 61 -18.64 -12.27 16.99
N THR A 62 -19.02 -13.51 17.31
CA THR A 62 -19.37 -13.91 18.69
C THR A 62 -18.20 -13.67 19.63
N LYS A 63 -17.01 -14.19 19.32
CA LYS A 63 -15.82 -13.98 20.16
C LYS A 63 -15.38 -12.52 20.23
N LEU A 64 -15.54 -11.76 19.15
CA LEU A 64 -15.26 -10.32 19.15
C LEU A 64 -16.21 -9.58 20.11
N LYS A 65 -17.51 -9.92 20.11
CA LYS A 65 -18.51 -9.33 21.03
C LYS A 65 -18.27 -9.72 22.49
N GLU A 66 -17.83 -10.96 22.74
CA GLU A 66 -17.45 -11.45 24.08
C GLU A 66 -16.16 -10.83 24.60
N SER A 67 -15.27 -10.41 23.71
CA SER A 67 -14.03 -9.74 24.09
C SER A 67 -14.27 -8.35 24.69
N GLU A 68 -13.29 -7.86 25.45
CA GLU A 68 -13.30 -6.48 25.94
C GLU A 68 -13.03 -5.45 24.83
N LEU A 69 -12.68 -5.90 23.62
CA LEU A 69 -12.36 -5.05 22.48
C LEU A 69 -13.63 -4.44 21.87
N LYS A 70 -14.06 -3.31 22.43
CA LYS A 70 -15.26 -2.60 21.96
C LYS A 70 -15.09 -2.10 20.51
N ALA A 71 -16.03 -2.45 19.64
CA ALA A 71 -16.13 -1.99 18.26
C ALA A 71 -17.61 -1.84 17.84
N ASP A 72 -17.86 -0.90 16.94
CA ASP A 72 -19.17 -0.64 16.33
C ASP A 72 -19.35 -1.41 15.02
N VAL A 73 -18.27 -1.61 14.27
CA VAL A 73 -18.27 -2.29 12.96
C VAL A 73 -17.04 -3.20 12.87
N LEU A 74 -17.23 -4.42 12.37
CA LEU A 74 -16.15 -5.28 11.91
C LEU A 74 -16.04 -5.18 10.39
N THR A 75 -14.83 -5.03 9.85
CA THR A 75 -14.59 -5.16 8.41
C THR A 75 -13.51 -6.18 8.11
N PHE A 76 -13.75 -6.97 7.07
CA PHE A 76 -12.79 -7.93 6.55
C PHE A 76 -12.98 -8.17 5.05
N ALA A 77 -11.91 -8.56 4.37
CA ALA A 77 -11.92 -8.91 2.95
C ALA A 77 -11.95 -10.42 2.74
N GLN A 78 -12.82 -10.88 1.83
CA GLN A 78 -12.71 -12.19 1.22
C GLN A 78 -11.76 -12.06 0.04
N ARG A 79 -10.48 -12.38 0.25
CA ARG A 79 -9.43 -12.14 -0.73
C ARG A 79 -9.45 -13.22 -1.83
N PRO A 80 -9.04 -12.89 -3.07
CA PRO A 80 -8.79 -13.87 -4.13
C PRO A 80 -7.98 -15.08 -3.62
N PRO A 81 -8.25 -16.29 -4.14
CA PRO A 81 -8.96 -16.57 -5.39
C PRO A 81 -10.49 -16.55 -5.29
N GLU A 82 -11.06 -16.54 -4.09
CA GLU A 82 -12.51 -16.58 -3.90
C GLU A 82 -13.12 -15.19 -4.05
N ILE A 83 -13.68 -14.89 -5.23
CA ILE A 83 -14.23 -13.55 -5.54
C ILE A 83 -15.76 -13.47 -5.44
N THR A 84 -16.46 -14.61 -5.33
CA THR A 84 -17.91 -14.68 -5.17
C THR A 84 -18.29 -14.45 -3.71
N PRO A 85 -19.11 -13.45 -3.36
CA PRO A 85 -19.53 -13.22 -1.98
C PRO A 85 -20.16 -14.47 -1.36
N LYS A 86 -19.65 -14.92 -0.21
CA LYS A 86 -20.10 -16.13 0.50
C LYS A 86 -21.07 -15.86 1.65
N TYR A 87 -20.95 -14.70 2.30
CA TYR A 87 -21.67 -14.40 3.53
C TYR A 87 -22.81 -13.41 3.31
N ASP A 88 -23.92 -13.60 4.02
CA ASP A 88 -25.08 -12.71 4.01
C ASP A 88 -24.91 -11.52 4.96
N TYR A 89 -23.83 -10.77 4.75
CA TYR A 89 -23.60 -9.49 5.41
C TYR A 89 -23.50 -8.38 4.38
N HIS A 90 -23.74 -7.14 4.79
CA HIS A 90 -23.49 -6.00 3.92
C HIS A 90 -22.04 -5.99 3.44
N TRP A 91 -21.85 -5.87 2.13
CA TRP A 91 -20.54 -5.89 1.49
C TRP A 91 -20.46 -4.92 0.33
N GLU A 92 -19.22 -4.57 -0.04
CA GLU A 92 -18.94 -3.81 -1.26
C GLU A 92 -17.75 -4.39 -2.02
N TRP A 93 -17.73 -4.13 -3.33
CA TRP A 93 -16.57 -4.44 -4.15
C TRP A 93 -15.37 -3.59 -3.73
N ASN A 94 -14.33 -4.26 -3.25
CA ASN A 94 -12.99 -3.71 -3.18
C ASN A 94 -12.19 -4.24 -4.39
N ASN A 95 -10.99 -3.72 -4.60
CA ASN A 95 -10.20 -4.05 -5.79
C ASN A 95 -8.69 -4.07 -5.54
N TRP A 96 -8.01 -4.92 -6.29
CA TRP A 96 -6.56 -4.98 -6.41
C TRP A 96 -6.12 -4.71 -7.83
N ALA A 97 -4.91 -4.16 -7.96
CA ALA A 97 -4.12 -4.14 -9.17
C ALA A 97 -3.19 -5.34 -9.14
N ALA A 98 -3.47 -6.36 -9.96
CA ALA A 98 -2.71 -7.60 -9.99
C ALA A 98 -2.13 -7.90 -11.38
N ILE A 99 -0.91 -8.42 -11.41
CA ILE A 99 -0.32 -9.06 -12.59
C ILE A 99 -0.35 -10.56 -12.34
N ARG A 100 -0.80 -11.36 -13.32
CA ARG A 100 -0.59 -12.81 -13.30
C ARG A 100 0.86 -13.11 -13.68
N THR A 101 1.60 -13.76 -12.79
CA THR A 101 3.05 -13.99 -12.93
C THR A 101 3.41 -15.44 -13.22
N THR A 102 2.43 -16.33 -13.39
CA THR A 102 2.68 -17.74 -13.74
C THR A 102 3.37 -17.95 -15.10
N ARG A 103 3.33 -16.93 -15.97
CA ARG A 103 3.93 -16.92 -17.31
C ARG A 103 4.43 -15.52 -17.66
N PHE A 104 5.66 -15.20 -17.26
CA PHE A 104 6.28 -13.88 -17.46
C PHE A 104 6.33 -13.50 -18.94
N LYS A 105 6.70 -14.44 -19.81
CA LYS A 105 6.78 -14.21 -21.26
C LYS A 105 5.44 -13.73 -21.83
N GLU A 106 4.35 -14.40 -21.46
CA GLU A 106 3.00 -14.06 -21.90
C GLU A 106 2.59 -12.66 -21.40
N TRP A 107 2.81 -12.37 -20.12
CA TRP A 107 2.60 -11.03 -19.57
C TRP A 107 3.40 -9.97 -20.33
N TRP A 108 4.70 -10.21 -20.55
CA TRP A 108 5.60 -9.28 -21.23
C TRP A 108 5.16 -9.00 -22.66
N GLU A 109 4.77 -10.02 -23.42
CA GLU A 109 4.33 -9.89 -24.81
C GLU A 109 3.00 -9.12 -24.93
N ASN A 110 2.10 -9.31 -23.95
CA ASN A 110 0.83 -8.59 -23.85
C ASN A 110 0.97 -7.13 -23.39
N LEU A 111 2.13 -6.70 -22.89
CA LEU A 111 2.35 -5.31 -22.53
C LEU A 111 2.29 -4.38 -23.76
N PRO A 112 1.69 -3.18 -23.60
CA PRO A 112 1.75 -2.13 -24.60
C PRO A 112 3.20 -1.86 -25.03
N GLN A 113 3.40 -1.59 -26.33
CA GLN A 113 4.73 -1.36 -26.90
C GLN A 113 5.50 -0.25 -26.16
N VAL A 114 4.81 0.80 -25.70
CA VAL A 114 5.38 1.90 -24.92
C VAL A 114 5.98 1.41 -23.60
N SER A 115 5.32 0.48 -22.92
CA SER A 115 5.77 -0.07 -21.63
C SER A 115 7.01 -0.93 -21.82
N ARG A 116 7.02 -1.83 -22.81
CA ARG A 116 8.21 -2.60 -23.18
C ARG A 116 9.38 -1.70 -23.60
N LYS A 117 9.11 -0.62 -24.34
CA LYS A 117 10.10 0.40 -24.69
C LYS A 117 10.66 1.11 -23.45
N ASN A 118 9.84 1.42 -22.46
CA ASN A 118 10.30 2.05 -21.21
C ASN A 118 11.21 1.14 -20.39
N VAL A 119 10.87 -0.15 -20.27
CA VAL A 119 11.73 -1.13 -19.58
C VAL A 119 13.07 -1.25 -20.30
N ARG A 120 13.07 -1.46 -21.63
CA ARG A 120 14.31 -1.52 -22.43
C ARG A 120 15.11 -0.22 -22.38
N ARG A 121 14.44 0.94 -22.33
CA ARG A 121 15.09 2.25 -22.18
C ARG A 121 15.87 2.35 -20.88
N SER A 122 15.38 1.75 -19.80
CA SER A 122 16.06 1.74 -18.52
C SER A 122 17.45 1.10 -18.64
N ALA A 123 17.51 -0.12 -19.17
CA ALA A 123 18.76 -0.81 -19.44
C ALA A 123 19.68 -0.03 -20.40
N ARG A 124 19.14 0.50 -21.51
CA ARG A 124 19.93 1.31 -22.48
C ARG A 124 20.50 2.59 -21.87
N ARG A 125 19.89 3.12 -20.81
CA ARG A 125 20.39 4.30 -20.08
C ARG A 125 21.32 3.92 -18.91
N GLY A 126 21.76 2.66 -18.85
CA GLY A 126 22.71 2.17 -17.86
C GLY A 126 22.09 1.91 -16.49
N VAL A 127 20.77 1.69 -16.40
CA VAL A 127 20.15 1.26 -15.15
C VAL A 127 20.30 -0.24 -15.00
N LEU A 128 20.93 -0.67 -13.90
CA LEU A 128 21.01 -2.05 -13.47
C LEU A 128 19.89 -2.33 -12.47
N VAL A 129 19.04 -3.32 -12.75
CA VAL A 129 17.98 -3.75 -11.82
C VAL A 129 18.28 -5.15 -11.31
N LYS A 130 18.37 -5.31 -9.99
CA LYS A 130 18.72 -6.58 -9.35
C LYS A 130 18.00 -6.75 -8.00
N VAL A 131 17.89 -7.99 -7.56
CA VAL A 131 17.52 -8.27 -6.16
C VAL A 131 18.67 -7.77 -5.27
N THR A 132 18.32 -7.11 -4.17
CA THR A 132 19.28 -6.48 -3.27
C THR A 132 19.03 -7.01 -1.85
N PRO A 133 20.09 -7.35 -1.09
CA PRO A 133 19.94 -7.74 0.31
C PRO A 133 19.41 -6.58 1.16
N PHE A 134 18.78 -6.90 2.29
CA PHE A 134 18.44 -5.90 3.30
C PHE A 134 19.66 -5.57 4.15
N ASP A 135 20.45 -4.59 3.69
CA ASP A 135 21.67 -4.12 4.34
C ASP A 135 21.66 -2.59 4.57
N ASP A 136 22.74 -2.10 5.16
CA ASP A 136 22.92 -0.68 5.46
C ASP A 136 22.94 0.21 4.22
N ASP A 137 23.45 -0.30 3.11
CA ASP A 137 23.56 0.45 1.86
C ASP A 137 22.18 0.61 1.21
N LEU A 138 21.35 -0.43 1.23
CA LEU A 138 19.96 -0.35 0.83
C LEU A 138 19.20 0.65 1.71
N VAL A 139 19.31 0.56 3.03
CA VAL A 139 18.61 1.45 3.96
C VAL A 139 19.02 2.91 3.74
N LYS A 140 20.32 3.20 3.63
CA LYS A 140 20.84 4.55 3.35
C LYS A 140 20.38 5.05 1.97
N GLY A 141 20.37 4.17 0.96
CA GLY A 141 19.86 4.48 -0.37
C GLY A 141 18.37 4.83 -0.36
N VAL A 142 17.54 4.03 0.31
CA VAL A 142 16.10 4.30 0.46
C VAL A 142 15.85 5.59 1.22
N HIS A 143 16.61 5.83 2.29
CA HIS A 143 16.56 7.10 3.04
C HIS A 143 16.86 8.31 2.13
N ARG A 144 17.86 8.22 1.24
CA ARG A 144 18.10 9.27 0.23
C ARG A 144 16.92 9.43 -0.73
N ILE A 145 16.37 8.33 -1.24
CA ILE A 145 15.20 8.36 -2.15
C ILE A 145 14.01 9.04 -1.47
N TYR A 146 13.73 8.71 -0.21
CA TYR A 146 12.62 9.30 0.54
C TYR A 146 12.80 10.81 0.72
N ASN A 147 14.00 11.22 1.10
CA ASN A 147 14.35 12.63 1.27
C ASN A 147 14.50 13.39 -0.05
N GLY A 148 14.54 12.71 -1.20
CA GLY A 148 14.44 13.34 -2.52
C GLY A 148 13.00 13.73 -2.92
N ILE A 149 11.98 13.29 -2.18
CA ILE A 149 10.58 13.44 -2.56
C ILE A 149 9.82 14.22 -1.48
N ARG A 150 9.61 15.52 -1.69
CA ARG A 150 8.82 16.35 -0.73
C ARG A 150 7.31 16.17 -0.87
N VAL A 151 6.84 16.06 -2.11
CA VAL A 151 5.41 15.97 -2.45
C VAL A 151 5.20 14.74 -3.31
N ARG A 152 4.25 13.89 -2.92
CA ARG A 152 3.84 12.69 -3.66
C ARG A 152 2.32 12.65 -3.74
N ASP A 153 1.78 12.41 -4.94
CA ASP A 153 0.33 12.30 -5.20
C ASP A 153 -0.52 13.45 -4.63
N GLY A 154 0.02 14.67 -4.74
CA GLY A 154 -0.65 15.89 -4.28
C GLY A 154 -0.80 15.98 -2.76
N ARG A 155 0.13 15.38 -2.00
CA ARG A 155 0.27 15.47 -0.54
C ARG A 155 1.75 15.55 -0.17
N LEU A 156 2.05 16.07 1.02
CA LEU A 156 3.38 15.92 1.60
C LEU A 156 3.70 14.43 1.73
N PHE A 157 4.89 14.04 1.31
CA PHE A 157 5.32 12.65 1.39
C PHE A 157 5.71 12.35 2.84
N TRP A 158 5.03 11.38 3.44
CA TRP A 158 5.16 11.12 4.88
C TRP A 158 6.53 10.57 5.29
N HIS A 159 7.27 9.95 4.37
CA HIS A 159 8.64 9.48 4.65
C HIS A 159 9.71 10.57 4.45
N TYR A 160 9.34 11.76 3.98
CA TYR A 160 10.28 12.86 3.87
C TYR A 160 10.67 13.37 5.26
N GLY A 161 11.98 13.45 5.52
CA GLY A 161 12.54 13.88 6.81
C GLY A 161 12.58 12.80 7.89
N GLU A 162 12.25 11.54 7.56
CA GLU A 162 12.49 10.41 8.47
C GLU A 162 13.99 10.16 8.63
N ASP A 163 14.41 9.81 9.85
CA ASP A 163 15.76 9.34 10.14
C ASP A 163 16.01 7.92 9.60
N VAL A 164 17.30 7.56 9.46
CA VAL A 164 17.74 6.30 8.86
C VAL A 164 17.23 5.09 9.66
N GLU A 165 17.19 5.18 10.99
CA GLU A 165 16.73 4.14 11.90
C GLU A 165 15.24 3.88 11.72
N ARG A 166 14.41 4.93 11.61
CA ARG A 166 12.98 4.79 11.28
C ARG A 166 12.76 4.16 9.92
N VAL A 167 13.54 4.55 8.91
CA VAL A 167 13.51 3.93 7.58
C VAL A 167 13.84 2.44 7.70
N ARG A 168 14.88 2.08 8.44
CA ARG A 168 15.26 0.68 8.71
C ARG A 168 14.12 -0.11 9.35
N GLN A 169 13.51 0.43 10.42
CA GLN A 169 12.41 -0.24 11.10
C GLN A 169 11.21 -0.46 10.18
N GLY A 170 10.84 0.53 9.36
CA GLY A 170 9.75 0.40 8.40
C GLY A 170 10.04 -0.65 7.32
N LEU A 171 11.23 -0.59 6.73
CA LEU A 171 11.66 -1.57 5.74
C LEU A 171 11.84 -2.97 6.33
N GLY A 172 12.21 -3.09 7.59
CA GLY A 172 12.44 -4.35 8.31
C GLY A 172 11.18 -5.14 8.69
N THR A 173 9.99 -4.66 8.34
CA THR A 173 8.74 -5.42 8.51
C THR A 173 8.69 -6.63 7.56
N TYR A 174 8.33 -7.82 8.05
CA TYR A 174 8.15 -9.04 7.23
C TYR A 174 9.40 -9.52 6.46
N LEU A 175 10.61 -9.30 7.00
CA LEU A 175 11.88 -9.64 6.31
C LEU A 175 12.01 -11.11 5.94
N ASP A 176 11.49 -12.00 6.78
CA ASP A 176 11.47 -13.46 6.60
C ASP A 176 10.79 -13.91 5.30
N ARG A 177 9.92 -13.05 4.76
CA ARG A 177 9.13 -13.31 3.55
C ARG A 177 9.06 -12.07 2.64
N SER A 178 10.12 -11.27 2.62
CA SER A 178 10.23 -10.10 1.73
C SER A 178 11.43 -10.21 0.80
N ASP A 179 11.26 -9.67 -0.42
CA ASP A 179 12.37 -9.37 -1.31
C ASP A 179 12.44 -7.88 -1.62
N PHE A 180 13.67 -7.39 -1.77
CA PHE A 180 13.97 -6.03 -2.22
C PHE A 180 14.60 -6.08 -3.60
N ILE A 181 14.15 -5.19 -4.48
CA ILE A 181 14.73 -4.99 -5.81
C ILE A 181 15.23 -3.56 -5.89
N GLY A 182 16.51 -3.38 -6.17
CA GLY A 182 17.13 -2.08 -6.39
C GLY A 182 17.30 -1.77 -7.88
N ALA A 183 17.10 -0.50 -8.23
CA ALA A 183 17.47 0.08 -9.51
C ALA A 183 18.67 1.02 -9.30
N TYR A 184 19.79 0.68 -9.94
CA TYR A 184 21.08 1.34 -9.75
C TYR A 184 21.52 2.06 -11.03
N TRP A 185 22.07 3.26 -10.90
CA TRP A 185 22.71 3.98 -12.00
C TRP A 185 24.04 4.52 -11.51
N ARG A 186 25.14 4.11 -12.16
CA ARG A 186 26.51 4.40 -11.70
C ARG A 186 26.71 4.02 -10.22
N ASP A 187 26.30 2.80 -9.89
CA ASP A 187 26.34 2.21 -8.53
C ASP A 187 25.49 2.92 -7.46
N GLU A 188 24.80 4.01 -7.80
CA GLU A 188 23.87 4.67 -6.90
C GLU A 188 22.46 4.07 -7.00
N LEU A 189 21.85 3.76 -5.86
CA LEU A 189 20.44 3.37 -5.78
C LEU A 189 19.52 4.56 -6.11
N ILE A 190 18.92 4.53 -7.31
CA ILE A 190 18.02 5.58 -7.81
C ILE A 190 16.53 5.21 -7.67
N GLY A 191 16.23 3.95 -7.35
CA GLY A 191 14.88 3.46 -7.11
C GLY A 191 14.89 2.09 -6.46
N PHE A 192 13.79 1.72 -5.82
CA PHE A 192 13.65 0.42 -5.18
C PHE A 192 12.20 -0.06 -5.16
N LEU A 193 12.04 -1.36 -4.97
CA LEU A 193 10.77 -2.03 -4.73
C LEU A 193 10.95 -3.00 -3.56
N LYS A 194 10.02 -2.98 -2.60
CA LYS A 194 9.85 -4.01 -1.56
C LYS A 194 8.54 -4.73 -1.81
N MET A 195 8.57 -6.06 -1.83
CA MET A 195 7.36 -6.90 -1.85
C MET A 195 7.41 -7.96 -0.76
N VAL A 196 6.23 -8.35 -0.28
CA VAL A 196 6.02 -9.35 0.76
C VAL A 196 5.27 -10.53 0.16
N TYR A 197 5.77 -11.75 0.34
CA TYR A 197 5.15 -12.99 -0.11
C TYR A 197 4.13 -13.49 0.90
N VAL A 198 2.94 -13.84 0.41
CA VAL A 198 1.82 -14.33 1.22
C VAL A 198 1.07 -15.38 0.42
N ASP A 199 1.01 -16.59 0.95
CA ASP A 199 0.46 -17.75 0.25
C ASP A 199 1.06 -17.89 -1.17
N ARG A 200 0.27 -17.63 -2.21
CA ARG A 200 0.68 -17.71 -3.62
C ARG A 200 0.77 -16.35 -4.31
N VAL A 201 0.81 -15.25 -3.56
CA VAL A 201 0.87 -13.88 -4.10
C VAL A 201 2.03 -13.09 -3.49
N ALA A 202 2.48 -12.07 -4.21
CA ALA A 202 3.44 -11.08 -3.70
C ALA A 202 2.77 -9.71 -3.65
N THR A 203 2.77 -9.04 -2.50
CA THR A 203 2.19 -7.70 -2.33
C THR A 203 3.30 -6.66 -2.28
N VAL A 204 3.26 -5.69 -3.18
CA VAL A 204 4.19 -4.55 -3.21
C VAL A 204 3.85 -3.60 -2.06
N PHE A 205 4.80 -3.42 -1.14
CA PHE A 205 4.68 -2.49 -0.02
C PHE A 205 5.26 -1.12 -0.38
N HIS A 206 6.42 -1.12 -1.04
CA HIS A 206 7.08 0.10 -1.46
C HIS A 206 7.52 -0.05 -2.91
N ILE A 207 7.26 0.97 -3.71
CA ILE A 207 7.88 1.16 -5.02
C ILE A 207 8.05 2.65 -5.27
N LEU A 208 9.31 3.05 -5.42
CA LEU A 208 9.73 4.44 -5.43
C LEU A 208 11.00 4.62 -6.25
N SER A 209 11.14 5.80 -6.84
CA SER A 209 12.36 6.23 -7.52
C SER A 209 12.53 7.73 -7.43
N MET A 210 13.77 8.19 -7.52
CA MET A 210 14.09 9.61 -7.58
C MET A 210 13.51 10.25 -8.86
N ASN A 211 12.90 11.42 -8.71
CA ASN A 211 12.30 12.15 -9.85
C ASN A 211 13.35 12.56 -10.89
N GLU A 212 14.58 12.85 -10.45
CA GLU A 212 15.71 13.24 -11.30
C GLU A 212 16.12 12.14 -12.30
N HIS A 213 15.81 10.88 -11.99
CA HIS A 213 16.07 9.73 -12.85
C HIS A 213 14.81 9.22 -13.58
N TYR A 214 13.74 10.01 -13.63
CA TYR A 214 12.48 9.64 -14.29
C TYR A 214 12.64 9.32 -15.79
N ASP A 215 13.60 9.99 -16.45
CA ASP A 215 13.97 9.76 -17.84
C ASP A 215 14.47 8.33 -18.11
N LYS A 216 15.04 7.70 -17.08
CA LYS A 216 15.60 6.33 -17.10
C LYS A 216 14.56 5.26 -16.78
N ARG A 217 13.31 5.63 -16.49
CA ARG A 217 12.19 4.68 -16.27
C ARG A 217 12.45 3.58 -15.21
N PRO A 218 13.06 3.88 -14.04
CA PRO A 218 13.41 2.86 -13.05
C PRO A 218 12.18 2.06 -12.57
N MET A 219 11.03 2.71 -12.32
CA MET A 219 9.83 2.01 -11.86
C MET A 219 9.32 0.94 -12.85
N ASN A 220 9.41 1.18 -14.16
CA ASN A 220 9.00 0.19 -15.15
C ASN A 220 9.90 -1.05 -15.09
N ALA A 221 11.21 -0.84 -14.95
CA ALA A 221 12.17 -1.93 -14.85
C ALA A 221 12.05 -2.69 -13.52
N LEU A 222 11.76 -2.00 -12.40
CA LEU A 222 11.47 -2.62 -11.11
C LEU A 222 10.24 -3.55 -11.17
N ILE A 223 9.15 -3.11 -11.80
CA ILE A 223 7.94 -3.95 -11.99
C ILE A 223 8.25 -5.18 -12.84
N ALA A 224 8.98 -4.99 -13.95
CA ALA A 224 9.36 -6.12 -14.80
C ALA A 224 10.22 -7.13 -14.04
N LYS A 225 11.21 -6.67 -13.26
CA LYS A 225 12.02 -7.57 -12.44
C LYS A 225 11.20 -8.26 -11.35
N ALA A 226 10.24 -7.57 -10.73
CA ALA A 226 9.35 -8.16 -9.74
C ALA A 226 8.46 -9.26 -10.34
N ALA A 227 7.89 -9.03 -11.51
CA ALA A 227 7.08 -10.02 -12.22
C ALA A 227 7.91 -11.25 -12.63
N GLU A 228 9.13 -11.05 -13.12
CA GLU A 228 10.07 -12.13 -13.44
C GLU A 228 10.42 -12.96 -12.18
N LEU A 229 10.75 -12.29 -11.07
CA LEU A 229 11.07 -12.96 -9.80
C LEU A 229 9.88 -13.75 -9.25
N CYS A 230 8.66 -13.23 -9.41
CA CYS A 230 7.45 -13.95 -9.01
C CYS A 230 7.28 -15.25 -9.80
N GLU A 231 7.51 -15.24 -11.12
CA GLU A 231 7.47 -16.48 -11.92
C GLU A 231 8.51 -17.49 -11.43
N GLN A 232 9.76 -17.05 -11.23
CA GLN A 232 10.86 -17.89 -10.76
C GLN A 232 10.56 -18.56 -9.42
N LYS A 233 9.83 -17.89 -8.54
CA LYS A 233 9.42 -18.40 -7.22
C LYS A 233 8.08 -19.13 -7.22
N GLY A 234 7.45 -19.34 -8.38
CA GLY A 234 6.13 -20.00 -8.46
C GLY A 234 4.96 -19.19 -7.88
N ILE A 235 5.17 -17.88 -7.70
CA ILE A 235 4.15 -16.95 -7.24
C ILE A 235 3.16 -16.68 -8.37
N SER A 236 1.87 -16.77 -8.05
CA SER A 236 0.80 -16.70 -9.05
C SER A 236 0.50 -15.27 -9.49
N HIS A 237 0.57 -14.31 -8.56
CA HIS A 237 0.25 -12.90 -8.82
C HIS A 237 1.16 -11.94 -8.07
N LEU A 238 1.47 -10.81 -8.73
CA LEU A 238 2.07 -9.62 -8.12
C LEU A 238 0.99 -8.55 -7.92
N ILE A 239 0.72 -8.18 -6.67
CA ILE A 239 -0.29 -7.19 -6.26
C ILE A 239 0.41 -5.87 -5.98
N TYR A 240 0.02 -4.79 -6.67
CA TYR A 240 0.57 -3.45 -6.43
C TYR A 240 -0.12 -2.73 -5.24
N GLY A 241 -1.33 -3.14 -4.90
CA GLY A 241 -2.27 -2.43 -4.03
C GLY A 241 -3.61 -2.22 -4.73
N GLN A 242 -4.44 -1.26 -4.31
CA GLN A 242 -5.75 -1.02 -4.96
C GLN A 242 -5.59 -0.54 -6.39
N PHE A 243 -6.40 -1.03 -7.34
CA PHE A 243 -6.42 -0.51 -8.71
C PHE A 243 -6.97 0.92 -8.74
N ILE A 244 -8.11 1.14 -8.08
CA ILE A 244 -8.80 2.43 -7.96
C ILE A 244 -8.90 2.79 -6.47
N TYR A 245 -8.42 3.98 -6.11
CA TYR A 245 -8.53 4.53 -4.76
C TYR A 245 -9.73 5.47 -4.65
N GLY A 246 -10.75 5.09 -3.89
CA GLY A 246 -12.01 5.83 -3.79
C GLY A 246 -12.66 6.01 -5.16
N ASN A 247 -13.17 7.21 -5.46
CA ASN A 247 -13.78 7.51 -6.76
C ASN A 247 -12.79 7.99 -7.84
N LYS A 248 -11.48 7.81 -7.65
CA LYS A 248 -10.43 8.32 -8.57
C LYS A 248 -10.18 7.38 -9.75
N ARG A 249 -11.17 7.25 -10.64
CA ARG A 249 -11.06 6.36 -11.82
C ARG A 249 -10.09 6.93 -12.86
N ARG A 250 -10.05 8.25 -13.00
CA ARG A 250 -9.13 8.95 -13.92
C ARG A 250 -7.93 9.50 -13.15
N SER A 251 -6.87 8.70 -13.02
CA SER A 251 -5.62 9.14 -12.41
C SER A 251 -4.38 8.61 -13.14
N SER A 252 -3.27 9.34 -13.05
CA SER A 252 -1.97 8.92 -13.61
C SER A 252 -1.51 7.58 -13.04
N LEU A 253 -1.85 7.27 -11.79
CA LEU A 253 -1.51 6.00 -11.14
C LEU A 253 -2.31 4.83 -11.73
N VAL A 254 -3.61 5.01 -12.01
CA VAL A 254 -4.44 4.00 -12.68
C VAL A 254 -3.90 3.71 -14.08
N GLU A 255 -3.59 4.76 -14.85
CA GLU A 255 -3.01 4.61 -16.18
C GLU A 255 -1.62 3.97 -16.15
N PHE A 256 -0.79 4.31 -15.15
CA PHE A 256 0.49 3.66 -14.93
C PHE A 256 0.32 2.16 -14.66
N LYS A 257 -0.63 1.77 -13.79
CA LYS A 257 -0.93 0.37 -13.50
C LYS A 257 -1.38 -0.38 -14.75
N ARG A 258 -2.39 0.15 -15.45
CA ARG A 258 -2.90 -0.44 -16.69
C ARG A 258 -1.79 -0.62 -17.74
N ARG A 259 -0.95 0.40 -17.95
CA ARG A 259 0.15 0.33 -18.93
C ARG A 259 1.20 -0.70 -18.57
N ASN A 260 1.44 -0.98 -17.29
CA ASN A 260 2.36 -2.02 -16.85
C ASN A 260 1.69 -3.39 -16.69
N GLY A 261 0.50 -3.59 -17.27
CA GLY A 261 -0.17 -4.90 -17.33
C GLY A 261 -0.84 -5.32 -16.02
N PHE A 262 -1.06 -4.38 -15.08
CA PHE A 262 -1.92 -4.67 -13.95
C PHE A 262 -3.38 -4.66 -14.38
N GLU A 263 -4.10 -5.67 -13.96
CA GLU A 263 -5.54 -5.82 -14.15
C GLU A 263 -6.28 -5.58 -12.84
N GLN A 264 -7.54 -5.17 -12.95
CA GLN A 264 -8.39 -4.95 -11.78
C GLN A 264 -9.02 -6.28 -11.36
N VAL A 265 -8.65 -6.77 -10.18
CA VAL A 265 -9.28 -7.93 -9.55
C VAL A 265 -10.22 -7.43 -8.46
N ASN A 266 -11.52 -7.66 -8.62
CA ASN A 266 -12.53 -7.26 -7.65
C ASN A 266 -12.77 -8.39 -6.64
N PHE A 267 -12.99 -8.02 -5.38
CA PHE A 267 -13.29 -8.98 -4.33
C PHE A 267 -14.20 -8.36 -3.26
N PRO A 268 -14.97 -9.18 -2.51
CA PRO A 268 -15.89 -8.68 -1.49
C PRO A 268 -15.13 -8.16 -0.27
N ARG A 269 -15.49 -6.95 0.19
CA ARG A 269 -15.20 -6.49 1.53
C ARG A 269 -16.49 -6.37 2.31
N TYR A 270 -16.55 -7.06 3.44
CA TYR A 270 -17.69 -7.08 4.34
C TYR A 270 -17.61 -5.96 5.37
N TYR A 271 -18.76 -5.46 5.78
CA TYR A 271 -18.95 -4.50 6.86
C TYR A 271 -20.08 -4.98 7.75
N VAL A 272 -19.73 -5.59 8.87
CA VAL A 272 -20.68 -6.18 9.81
C VAL A 272 -20.93 -5.19 10.94
N PRO A 273 -22.15 -4.65 11.08
CA PRO A 273 -22.49 -3.81 12.23
C PRO A 273 -22.55 -4.66 13.50
N LEU A 274 -21.86 -4.20 14.55
CA LEU A 274 -21.84 -4.84 15.88
C LEU A 274 -22.74 -4.10 16.88
N THR A 275 -23.06 -2.84 16.59
CA THR A 275 -23.91 -1.95 17.40
C THR A 275 -24.92 -1.23 16.52
N LEU A 276 -25.97 -0.66 17.11
CA LEU A 276 -26.94 0.20 16.41
C LEU A 276 -26.27 1.40 15.71
N ARG A 277 -25.22 1.95 16.32
CA ARG A 277 -24.43 3.03 15.70
C ARG A 277 -23.68 2.54 14.46
N GLY A 278 -23.10 1.34 14.55
CA GLY A 278 -22.49 0.66 13.41
C GLY A 278 -23.48 0.39 12.29
N GLU A 279 -24.71 0.00 12.61
CA GLU A 279 -25.77 -0.24 11.63
C GLU A 279 -26.10 1.01 10.82
N VAL A 280 -26.30 2.15 11.49
CA VAL A 280 -26.51 3.45 10.81
C VAL A 280 -25.30 3.81 9.95
N PHE A 281 -24.07 3.63 10.46
CA PHE A 281 -22.85 3.93 9.74
C PHE A 281 -22.69 3.10 8.45
N VAL A 282 -23.03 1.81 8.51
CA VAL A 282 -23.00 0.89 7.37
C VAL A 282 -24.13 1.22 6.38
N ARG A 283 -25.35 1.43 6.86
CA ARG A 283 -26.52 1.76 6.03
C ARG A 283 -26.32 3.05 5.24
N LEU A 284 -25.69 4.05 5.85
CA LEU A 284 -25.33 5.32 5.21
C LEU A 284 -24.01 5.26 4.40
N ARG A 285 -23.34 4.10 4.36
CA ARG A 285 -22.07 3.85 3.65
C ARG A 285 -20.94 4.80 4.02
N LEU A 286 -20.94 5.30 5.26
CA LEU A 286 -19.97 6.30 5.73
C LEU A 286 -18.54 5.76 5.84
N TYR A 287 -18.37 4.43 5.89
CA TYR A 287 -17.06 3.76 5.82
C TYR A 287 -16.29 4.03 4.53
N ARG A 288 -16.96 4.48 3.46
CA ARG A 288 -16.29 4.90 2.21
C ARG A 288 -15.42 6.15 2.40
N GLY A 289 -15.64 6.89 3.48
CA GLY A 289 -15.03 8.18 3.74
C GLY A 289 -15.43 9.25 2.70
N LEU A 290 -14.97 10.48 2.92
CA LEU A 290 -15.34 11.63 2.07
C LEU A 290 -15.03 11.39 0.59
N SER A 291 -13.87 10.80 0.28
CA SER A 291 -13.47 10.56 -1.12
C SER A 291 -14.27 9.47 -1.85
N GLY A 292 -14.97 8.59 -1.13
CA GLY A 292 -15.83 7.57 -1.72
C GLY A 292 -17.31 7.99 -1.78
N LEU A 293 -17.71 9.00 -0.99
CA LEU A 293 -19.05 9.58 -1.01
C LEU A 293 -19.18 10.71 -2.04
N ILE A 294 -18.12 11.52 -2.23
CA ILE A 294 -18.15 12.64 -3.17
C ILE A 294 -18.05 12.13 -4.62
N PRO A 295 -18.96 12.54 -5.53
CA PRO A 295 -18.89 12.22 -6.96
C PRO A 295 -17.60 12.69 -7.62
N GLU A 296 -17.09 11.93 -8.59
CA GLU A 296 -15.81 12.21 -9.28
C GLU A 296 -15.70 13.64 -9.86
N PRO A 297 -16.74 14.23 -10.49
CA PRO A 297 -16.65 15.59 -11.05
C PRO A 297 -16.34 16.68 -10.01
N ILE A 298 -16.76 16.50 -8.77
CA ILE A 298 -16.51 17.43 -7.66
C ILE A 298 -15.16 17.11 -7.00
N LEU A 299 -14.81 15.83 -6.93
CA LEU A 299 -13.56 15.38 -6.31
C LEU A 299 -12.33 15.88 -7.07
N GLN A 300 -12.36 15.89 -8.41
CA GLN A 300 -11.21 16.27 -9.24
C GLN A 300 -10.73 17.73 -9.03
N PRO A 301 -11.61 18.76 -9.08
CA PRO A 301 -11.23 20.14 -8.74
C PRO A 301 -10.62 20.28 -7.34
N LEU A 302 -11.20 19.62 -6.33
CA LEU A 302 -10.71 19.66 -4.95
C LEU A 302 -9.31 19.05 -4.82
N LEU A 303 -9.05 17.94 -5.52
CA LEU A 303 -7.73 17.32 -5.56
C LEU A 303 -6.69 18.21 -6.25
N SER A 304 -7.08 18.90 -7.33
CA SER A 304 -6.22 19.86 -8.03
C SER A 304 -5.87 21.05 -7.15
N LEU A 305 -6.84 21.64 -6.46
CA LEU A 305 -6.62 22.74 -5.51
C LEU A 305 -5.68 22.32 -4.38
N ARG A 306 -5.91 21.14 -3.79
CA ARG A 306 -5.04 20.59 -2.75
C ARG A 306 -3.60 20.38 -3.25
N THR A 307 -3.45 19.87 -4.47
CA THR A 307 -2.13 19.67 -5.09
C THR A 307 -1.41 20.99 -5.28
N TRP A 308 -2.11 22.03 -5.78
CA TRP A 308 -1.56 23.37 -5.92
C TRP A 308 -1.12 23.95 -4.57
N TYR A 309 -1.95 23.82 -3.54
CA TYR A 309 -1.66 24.31 -2.19
C TYR A 309 -0.39 23.68 -1.61
N TYR A 310 -0.26 22.34 -1.66
CA TYR A 310 0.93 21.66 -1.16
C TYR A 310 2.18 21.98 -1.98
N LYS A 311 2.06 22.14 -3.30
CA LYS A 311 3.18 22.62 -4.13
C LYS A 311 3.64 24.00 -3.65
N LYS A 312 2.72 24.96 -3.49
CA LYS A 312 3.03 26.33 -3.05
C LYS A 312 3.70 26.36 -1.67
N ILE A 313 3.21 25.58 -0.72
CA ILE A 313 3.83 25.48 0.62
C ILE A 313 5.20 24.82 0.55
N SER A 314 5.34 23.73 -0.21
CA SER A 314 6.63 23.05 -0.35
C SER A 314 7.70 23.96 -0.94
N THR A 315 7.35 24.79 -1.93
CA THR A 315 8.27 25.79 -2.53
C THR A 315 8.67 26.86 -1.53
N LYS A 316 7.72 27.36 -0.71
CA LYS A 316 8.03 28.33 0.35
C LYS A 316 8.96 27.75 1.41
N LEU A 317 8.75 26.50 1.82
CA LEU A 317 9.63 25.79 2.75
C LEU A 317 11.04 25.59 2.16
N THR A 318 11.16 25.30 0.87
CA THR A 318 12.46 25.21 0.17
C THR A 318 13.20 26.56 0.16
N LEU A 319 12.48 27.67 -0.07
CA LEU A 319 13.05 29.02 -0.05
C LEU A 319 13.51 29.44 1.36
N GLN A 320 12.74 29.13 2.40
CA GLN A 320 13.15 29.38 3.79
C GLN A 320 14.37 28.54 4.17
N HIS A 321 14.39 27.25 3.84
CA HIS A 321 15.52 26.37 4.15
C HIS A 321 16.81 26.81 3.44
N LYS A 322 16.74 27.26 2.17
CA LYS A 322 17.89 27.87 1.48
C LYS A 322 18.34 29.20 2.10
N LYS A 323 17.39 30.02 2.59
CA LYS A 323 17.70 31.26 3.32
C LYS A 323 18.45 31.01 4.63
N PHE A 324 18.08 29.97 5.37
CA PHE A 324 18.77 29.60 6.62
C PHE A 324 20.09 28.85 6.38
N ALA A 325 20.16 27.99 5.37
CA ALA A 325 21.41 27.30 4.99
C ALA A 325 22.49 28.28 4.48
N GLY A 326 22.10 29.37 3.81
CA GLY A 326 23.02 30.44 3.39
C GLY A 326 23.49 31.38 4.51
N VAL A 327 22.88 31.30 5.70
CA VAL A 327 23.30 32.06 6.90
C VAL A 327 24.23 31.21 7.78
N ALA A 328 24.16 29.87 7.69
CA ALA A 328 25.07 28.95 8.40
C ALA A 328 26.42 28.72 7.68
N GLN A 329 26.64 29.33 6.51
CA GLN A 329 27.91 29.29 5.75
C GLN A 329 28.63 30.65 5.71
N ARG A 330 28.41 31.52 6.70
CA ARG A 330 29.19 32.74 6.89
C ARG A 330 29.85 32.78 8.25
#